data_AF-A0A6A6F4L0-F1
#
_entry.id   AF-A0A6A6F4L0-F1
#
_cell.length_a   1.000
_cell.length_b   1.000
_cell.length_c   1.000
_cell.angle_alpha   90.00
_cell.angle_beta   90.00
_cell.angle_gamma   90.00
#
_symmetry.space_group_name_H-M   'P 1'
#
loop_
_entity.id
_entity.type
_entity.pdbx_description
1 polymer ?
#
loop_
_entity_poly.entity_id
_entity_poly.type
_entity_poly.pdbx_seq_one_letter_code
_entity_poly.pdbx_strand_id
1 'polypeptide(L)'
;MASSALPSEVLEAQLDTWELLHAMYPSANSDDSNLETEAAVQGLRLWLEDPTSSCPQLPDTLNLLISLHEQESGSGNLQVDITLPFGQLAEHVASEEEIPLYKLRVIQPQWLTKAEVAQLSQDMPNDDIVSALEHVTEQARDADLRRALQATTISATHDTSPLVRVWFYFPSISTREKRDDIVNYAPSYGLTGFLLAGKPGILCLEGNAQKIDSYMNFIKTQSWGDIPPQHKKVSERLREMGENTARVFAEMEEITDSIDKRGARGNRGNMQAVEAWLDERGLKDAFTKVLM
;
A
#
# COMPACT_ATOMS: atom_id res chain seq x y z
N MET A 1 40.31 -35.23 12.88
CA MET A 1 38.97 -34.94 12.32
C MET A 1 39.23 -34.05 11.14
N ALA A 2 39.07 -34.57 9.93
CA ALA A 2 39.50 -33.91 8.70
C ALA A 2 38.59 -32.72 8.42
N SER A 3 39.09 -31.50 8.61
CA SER A 3 38.50 -30.29 8.07
C SER A 3 38.72 -30.30 6.56
N SER A 4 37.76 -30.77 5.79
CA SER A 4 37.79 -30.59 4.33
C SER A 4 37.51 -29.10 4.06
N ALA A 5 38.56 -28.33 3.91
CA ALA A 5 38.50 -26.92 3.56
C ALA A 5 37.96 -26.74 2.13
N LEU A 6 37.22 -25.66 1.91
CA LEU A 6 36.89 -25.20 0.56
C LEU A 6 38.18 -24.98 -0.26
N PRO A 7 38.16 -25.16 -1.60
CA PRO A 7 39.26 -24.75 -2.45
C PRO A 7 39.57 -23.26 -2.25
N SER A 8 40.84 -22.86 -2.26
CA SER A 8 41.26 -21.46 -2.07
C SER A 8 40.62 -20.53 -3.12
N GLU A 9 40.46 -21.00 -4.36
CA GLU A 9 39.83 -20.25 -5.45
C GLU A 9 38.37 -19.89 -5.15
N VAL A 10 37.62 -20.79 -4.48
CA VAL A 10 36.23 -20.54 -4.07
C VAL A 10 36.17 -19.51 -2.94
N LEU A 11 37.11 -19.59 -2.00
CA LEU A 11 37.22 -18.64 -0.89
C LEU A 11 37.64 -17.25 -1.37
N GLU A 12 38.55 -17.16 -2.35
CA GLU A 12 38.92 -15.92 -3.03
C GLU A 12 37.71 -15.29 -3.73
N ALA A 13 36.96 -16.08 -4.53
CA ALA A 13 35.77 -15.58 -5.22
C ALA A 13 34.67 -15.11 -4.25
N GLN A 14 34.50 -15.78 -3.11
CA GLN A 14 33.56 -15.36 -2.07
C GLN A 14 34.01 -14.09 -1.35
N LEU A 15 35.31 -13.94 -1.10
CA LEU A 15 35.89 -12.73 -0.52
C LEU A 15 35.72 -11.54 -1.47
N ASP A 16 36.02 -11.72 -2.76
CA ASP A 16 35.84 -10.70 -3.80
C ASP A 16 34.36 -10.26 -3.89
N THR A 17 33.45 -11.23 -3.84
CA THR A 17 31.99 -10.96 -3.81
C THR A 17 31.60 -10.12 -2.60
N TRP A 18 32.13 -10.45 -1.42
CA TRP A 18 31.87 -9.68 -0.20
C TRP A 18 32.42 -8.26 -0.29
N GLU A 19 33.68 -8.09 -0.72
CA GLU A 19 34.33 -6.78 -0.83
C GLU A 19 33.59 -5.89 -1.84
N LEU A 20 33.11 -6.46 -2.95
CA LEU A 20 32.29 -5.77 -3.95
C LEU A 20 30.97 -5.25 -3.34
N LEU A 21 30.21 -6.13 -2.67
CA LEU A 21 28.94 -5.74 -2.04
C LEU A 21 29.16 -4.70 -0.94
N HIS A 22 30.21 -4.84 -0.15
CA HIS A 22 30.57 -3.90 0.89
C HIS A 22 30.91 -2.50 0.32
N ALA A 23 31.59 -2.45 -0.83
CA ALA A 23 31.89 -1.19 -1.51
C ALA A 23 30.63 -0.54 -2.14
N MET A 24 29.73 -1.35 -2.70
CA MET A 24 28.50 -0.87 -3.35
C MET A 24 27.42 -0.41 -2.36
N TYR A 25 27.35 -1.03 -1.19
CA TYR A 25 26.30 -0.76 -0.20
C TYR A 25 26.86 -0.46 1.20
N PRO A 26 27.52 0.69 1.40
CA PRO A 26 28.14 1.05 2.69
C PRO A 26 27.13 1.16 3.85
N SER A 27 25.86 1.42 3.54
CA SER A 27 24.78 1.54 4.52
C SER A 27 24.24 0.19 5.01
N ALA A 28 24.63 -0.93 4.40
CA ALA A 28 24.22 -2.28 4.82
C ALA A 28 24.84 -2.70 6.17
N ASN A 29 25.79 -1.92 6.70
CA ASN A 29 26.69 -2.30 7.78
C ASN A 29 26.52 -1.49 9.08
N SER A 30 25.35 -0.90 9.32
CA SER A 30 25.16 0.04 10.45
C SER A 30 24.98 -0.59 11.84
N ASP A 31 25.05 -1.92 11.97
CA ASP A 31 24.77 -2.66 13.22
C ASP A 31 25.98 -3.46 13.77
N ASP A 32 25.98 -3.73 15.08
CA ASP A 32 27.00 -4.44 15.86
C ASP A 32 27.41 -5.82 15.32
N SER A 33 26.59 -6.46 14.47
CA SER A 33 26.90 -7.73 13.76
C SER A 33 28.07 -7.61 12.77
N ASN A 34 28.50 -6.39 12.46
CA ASN A 34 29.56 -6.12 11.50
C ASN A 34 30.98 -6.45 12.05
N LEU A 35 31.22 -6.31 13.36
CA LEU A 35 32.57 -6.49 13.93
C LEU A 35 33.09 -7.92 13.83
N GLU A 36 32.25 -8.93 14.07
CA GLU A 36 32.61 -10.35 13.94
C GLU A 36 32.81 -10.75 12.47
N THR A 37 31.99 -10.16 11.60
CA THR A 37 32.02 -10.38 10.16
C THR A 37 33.28 -9.78 9.55
N GLU A 38 33.61 -8.54 9.87
CA GLU A 38 34.86 -7.88 9.47
C GLU A 38 36.08 -8.64 10.01
N ALA A 39 36.05 -9.10 11.25
CA ALA A 39 37.15 -9.90 11.81
C ALA A 39 37.36 -11.23 11.06
N ALA A 40 36.26 -11.91 10.67
CA ALA A 40 36.32 -13.14 9.88
C ALA A 40 36.87 -12.89 8.47
N VAL A 41 36.43 -11.81 7.81
CA VAL A 41 36.91 -11.39 6.49
C VAL A 41 38.40 -11.03 6.52
N GLN A 42 38.84 -10.28 7.54
CA GLN A 42 40.25 -9.95 7.72
C GLN A 42 41.11 -11.19 7.99
N GLY A 43 40.59 -12.12 8.80
CA GLY A 43 41.25 -13.41 9.03
C GLY A 43 41.41 -14.22 7.75
N LEU A 44 40.36 -14.26 6.91
CA LEU A 44 40.40 -14.95 5.62
C LEU A 44 41.43 -14.33 4.68
N ARG A 45 41.44 -13.01 4.57
CA ARG A 45 42.37 -12.26 3.73
C ARG A 45 43.83 -12.57 4.07
N LEU A 46 44.19 -12.52 5.35
CA LEU A 46 45.55 -12.83 5.80
C LEU A 46 45.95 -14.29 5.51
N TRP A 47 45.00 -15.23 5.60
CA TRP A 47 45.25 -16.63 5.30
C TRP A 47 45.38 -16.92 3.80
N LEU A 48 44.64 -16.21 2.94
CA LEU A 48 44.81 -16.31 1.49
C LEU A 48 46.15 -15.72 1.02
N GLU A 49 46.63 -14.65 1.67
CA GLU A 49 47.95 -14.07 1.40
C GLU A 49 49.11 -14.99 1.85
N ASP A 50 48.96 -15.72 2.96
CA ASP A 50 49.91 -16.72 3.44
C ASP A 50 49.22 -18.01 3.94
N PRO A 51 49.02 -19.01 3.05
CA PRO A 51 48.35 -20.27 3.39
C PRO A 51 49.12 -21.15 4.39
N THR A 52 50.35 -20.78 4.77
CA THR A 52 51.13 -21.48 5.80
C THR A 52 50.77 -21.06 7.23
N SER A 53 50.00 -19.97 7.36
CA SER A 53 49.47 -19.47 8.62
C SER A 53 48.28 -20.29 9.14
N SER A 54 47.95 -20.13 10.42
CA SER A 54 46.80 -20.85 11.02
C SER A 54 45.49 -20.44 10.35
N CYS A 55 44.75 -21.42 9.82
CA CYS A 55 43.43 -21.19 9.21
C CYS A 55 42.50 -20.46 10.20
N PRO A 56 41.89 -19.33 9.80
CA PRO A 56 40.96 -18.60 10.66
C PRO A 56 39.73 -19.46 10.97
N GLN A 57 39.13 -19.25 12.14
CA GLN A 57 37.81 -19.81 12.43
C GLN A 57 36.78 -19.02 11.62
N LEU A 58 36.41 -19.53 10.45
CA LEU A 58 35.38 -18.94 9.61
C LEU A 58 33.99 -19.35 10.10
N PRO A 59 33.00 -18.45 10.08
CA PRO A 59 31.61 -18.83 10.30
C PRO A 59 31.11 -19.72 9.14
N ASP A 60 30.09 -20.54 9.40
CA ASP A 60 29.52 -21.40 8.35
C ASP A 60 28.93 -20.60 7.19
N THR A 61 28.40 -19.41 7.48
CA THR A 61 27.78 -18.50 6.52
C THR A 61 27.97 -17.06 6.95
N LEU A 62 28.14 -16.17 5.99
CA LEU A 62 28.11 -14.72 6.18
C LEU A 62 26.83 -14.18 5.54
N ASN A 63 26.03 -13.41 6.29
CA ASN A 63 24.80 -12.81 5.79
C ASN A 63 24.94 -11.30 5.66
N LEU A 64 24.40 -10.74 4.58
CA LEU A 64 24.38 -9.31 4.31
C LEU A 64 22.96 -8.89 3.92
N LEU A 65 22.43 -7.89 4.63
CA LEU A 65 21.11 -7.33 4.37
C LEU A 65 21.25 -6.00 3.60
N ILE A 66 20.79 -5.98 2.36
CA ILE A 66 20.90 -4.82 1.47
C ILE A 66 19.53 -4.23 1.18
N SER A 67 19.39 -2.91 1.33
CA SER A 67 18.22 -2.16 0.86
C SER A 67 18.45 -1.72 -0.60
N LEU A 68 17.66 -2.23 -1.53
CA LEU A 68 17.87 -2.01 -2.98
C LEU A 68 17.01 -0.91 -3.59
N HIS A 69 15.74 -0.81 -3.18
CA HIS A 69 14.78 0.15 -3.74
C HIS A 69 13.99 0.80 -2.61
N GLU A 70 13.83 2.12 -2.66
CA GLU A 70 12.93 2.85 -1.78
C GLU A 70 11.73 3.34 -2.61
N GLN A 71 10.53 3.05 -2.13
CA GLN A 71 9.31 3.44 -2.82
C GLN A 71 9.21 4.98 -2.91
N GLU A 72 8.80 5.53 -4.04
CA GLU A 72 8.71 7.01 -4.22
C GLU A 72 7.75 7.69 -3.23
N SER A 73 6.77 6.93 -2.72
CA SER A 73 5.81 7.36 -1.69
C SER A 73 6.40 7.36 -0.26
N GLY A 74 7.63 6.89 -0.08
CA GLY A 74 8.30 6.72 1.22
C GLY A 74 7.71 5.61 2.10
N SER A 75 6.79 4.78 1.58
CA SER A 75 6.05 3.80 2.38
C SER A 75 6.73 2.44 2.58
N GLY A 76 7.92 2.22 2.01
CA GLY A 76 8.68 1.00 2.23
C GLY A 76 9.93 0.89 1.37
N ASN A 77 10.88 0.08 1.82
CA ASN A 77 12.04 -0.31 1.03
C ASN A 77 11.96 -1.79 0.65
N LEU A 78 12.65 -2.16 -0.42
CA LEU A 78 12.91 -3.54 -0.80
C LEU A 78 14.24 -3.95 -0.19
N GLN A 79 14.22 -4.99 0.64
CA GLN A 79 15.42 -5.55 1.23
C GLN A 79 15.73 -6.93 0.66
N VAL A 80 17.00 -7.22 0.53
CA VAL A 80 17.53 -8.49 0.03
C VAL A 80 18.55 -9.02 1.02
N ASP A 81 18.40 -10.29 1.37
CA ASP A 81 19.32 -11.03 2.22
C ASP A 81 20.24 -11.86 1.32
N ILE A 82 21.54 -11.64 1.44
CA ILE A 82 22.59 -12.31 0.68
C ILE A 82 23.38 -13.18 1.64
N THR A 83 23.44 -14.48 1.36
CA THR A 83 24.19 -15.45 2.15
C THR A 83 25.38 -15.97 1.36
N LEU A 84 26.59 -15.80 1.91
CA LEU A 84 27.84 -16.37 1.39
C LEU A 84 28.22 -17.61 2.23
N PRO A 85 28.26 -18.82 1.65
CA PRO A 85 28.55 -20.04 2.39
C PRO A 85 30.05 -20.30 2.54
N PHE A 86 30.62 -20.03 3.73
CA PHE A 86 32.06 -20.21 4.01
C PHE A 86 32.41 -21.57 4.63
N GLY A 87 31.48 -22.26 5.32
CA GLY A 87 31.77 -23.50 6.07
C GLY A 87 30.98 -24.75 5.64
N GLN A 88 29.98 -24.62 4.78
CA GLN A 88 29.22 -25.76 4.27
C GLN A 88 29.61 -26.09 2.84
N LEU A 89 30.57 -26.99 2.65
CA LEU A 89 30.64 -27.92 1.50
C LEU A 89 31.66 -29.03 1.82
N ALA A 90 31.41 -29.74 2.92
CA ALA A 90 32.20 -30.92 3.32
C ALA A 90 31.51 -32.26 3.06
N GLU A 91 30.22 -32.29 2.69
CA GLU A 91 29.49 -33.56 2.61
C GLU A 91 29.06 -33.99 1.21
N HIS A 92 28.96 -33.10 0.22
CA HIS A 92 28.67 -33.48 -1.17
C HIS A 92 29.68 -32.83 -2.11
N VAL A 93 30.51 -33.66 -2.75
CA VAL A 93 31.33 -33.27 -3.90
C VAL A 93 30.36 -33.06 -5.06
N ALA A 94 29.71 -31.89 -5.08
CA ALA A 94 29.20 -31.35 -6.33
C ALA A 94 30.41 -30.89 -7.15
N SER A 95 30.33 -31.06 -8.47
CA SER A 95 31.32 -30.60 -9.44
C SER A 95 31.71 -29.13 -9.15
N GLU A 96 32.96 -28.72 -9.43
CA GLU A 96 33.43 -27.32 -9.23
C GLU A 96 32.50 -26.27 -9.90
N GLU A 97 31.76 -26.68 -10.95
CA GLU A 97 30.79 -25.87 -11.69
C GLU A 97 29.42 -25.67 -10.99
N GLU A 98 29.16 -26.30 -9.85
CA GLU A 98 27.84 -26.29 -9.16
C GLU A 98 27.83 -25.57 -7.80
N ILE A 99 28.93 -24.95 -7.36
CA ILE A 99 28.97 -24.24 -6.07
C ILE A 99 28.44 -22.80 -6.25
N PRO A 100 27.25 -22.45 -5.73
CA PRO A 100 26.77 -21.07 -5.80
C PRO A 100 27.62 -20.19 -4.88
N LEU A 101 28.29 -19.18 -5.45
CA LEU A 101 29.11 -18.21 -4.72
C LEU A 101 28.29 -17.42 -3.68
N TYR A 102 27.00 -17.24 -3.95
CA TYR A 102 26.06 -16.55 -3.07
C TYR A 102 24.66 -17.16 -3.19
N LYS A 103 23.83 -16.95 -2.15
CA LYS A 103 22.39 -17.13 -2.21
C LYS A 103 21.72 -15.79 -1.99
N LEU A 104 20.82 -15.42 -2.90
CA LEU A 104 20.07 -14.18 -2.84
C LEU A 104 18.62 -14.47 -2.49
N ARG A 105 18.09 -13.83 -1.44
CA ARG A 105 16.70 -13.94 -1.03
C ARG A 105 16.08 -12.56 -0.90
N VAL A 106 15.06 -12.30 -1.72
CA VAL A 106 14.24 -11.08 -1.60
C VAL A 106 13.33 -11.19 -0.37
N ILE A 107 13.45 -10.24 0.55
CA ILE A 107 12.54 -10.13 1.70
C ILE A 107 11.26 -9.48 1.23
N GLN A 108 10.12 -10.14 1.47
CA GLN A 108 8.82 -9.61 1.06
C GLN A 108 8.54 -8.27 1.76
N PRO A 109 8.45 -7.15 1.03
CA PRO A 109 8.04 -5.89 1.61
C PRO A 109 6.51 -5.83 1.73
N GLN A 110 6.01 -4.95 2.59
CA GLN A 110 4.55 -4.83 2.86
C GLN A 110 3.73 -4.39 1.64
N TRP A 111 4.36 -3.70 0.69
CA TRP A 111 3.72 -3.19 -0.52
C TRP A 111 3.62 -4.23 -1.65
N LEU A 112 4.29 -5.39 -1.53
CA LEU A 112 4.21 -6.49 -2.50
C LEU A 112 3.50 -7.72 -1.92
N THR A 113 2.72 -8.37 -2.77
CA THR A 113 2.17 -9.70 -2.48
C THR A 113 3.25 -10.77 -2.67
N LYS A 114 3.03 -11.95 -2.09
CA LYS A 114 3.93 -13.10 -2.24
C LYS A 114 4.13 -13.51 -3.72
N ALA A 115 3.10 -13.38 -4.54
CA ALA A 115 3.18 -13.68 -5.97
C ALA A 115 4.06 -12.66 -6.70
N GLU A 116 3.96 -11.38 -6.36
CA GLU A 116 4.78 -10.33 -6.97
C GLU A 116 6.24 -10.42 -6.55
N VAL A 117 6.52 -10.77 -5.28
CA VAL A 117 7.89 -11.07 -4.84
C VAL A 117 8.50 -12.23 -5.62
N ALA A 118 7.71 -13.28 -5.89
CA ALA A 118 8.18 -14.39 -6.72
C ALA A 118 8.50 -13.96 -8.17
N GLN A 119 7.79 -12.97 -8.70
CA GLN A 119 8.09 -12.39 -10.02
C GLN A 119 9.40 -11.60 -10.03
N LEU A 120 9.77 -10.93 -8.92
CA LEU A 120 11.05 -10.21 -8.83
C LEU A 120 12.26 -11.13 -9.00
N SER A 121 12.12 -12.38 -8.56
CA SER A 121 13.18 -13.41 -8.67
C SER A 121 13.04 -14.28 -9.91
N GLN A 122 12.03 -14.03 -10.76
CA GLN A 122 11.85 -14.79 -12.00
C GLN A 122 12.90 -14.38 -13.02
N ASP A 123 13.46 -15.36 -13.72
CA ASP A 123 14.50 -15.18 -14.75
C ASP A 123 15.72 -14.38 -14.27
N MET A 124 16.02 -14.48 -12.96
CA MET A 124 17.18 -13.83 -12.36
C MET A 124 18.48 -14.35 -13.00
N PRO A 125 19.40 -13.46 -13.40
CA PRO A 125 20.72 -13.86 -13.86
C PRO A 125 21.48 -14.61 -12.77
N ASN A 126 22.12 -15.72 -13.14
CA ASN A 126 22.98 -16.49 -12.23
C ASN A 126 24.48 -16.20 -12.45
N ASP A 127 24.82 -15.34 -13.42
CA ASP A 127 26.20 -15.15 -13.86
C ASP A 127 26.98 -14.22 -12.93
N ASP A 128 26.32 -13.18 -12.41
CA ASP A 128 26.93 -12.14 -11.59
C ASP A 128 25.92 -11.57 -10.59
N ILE A 129 26.39 -11.32 -9.37
CA ILE A 129 25.58 -10.81 -8.26
C ILE A 129 25.07 -9.40 -8.52
N VAL A 130 25.86 -8.55 -9.17
CA VAL A 130 25.45 -7.17 -9.47
C VAL A 130 24.31 -7.21 -10.48
N SER A 131 24.45 -8.01 -11.52
CA SER A 131 23.39 -8.25 -12.51
C SER A 131 22.10 -8.79 -11.88
N ALA A 132 22.22 -9.69 -10.88
CA ALA A 132 21.08 -10.20 -10.13
C ALA A 132 20.40 -9.10 -9.28
N LEU A 133 21.17 -8.26 -8.59
CA LEU A 133 20.65 -7.14 -7.80
C LEU A 133 20.00 -6.07 -8.68
N GLU A 134 20.60 -5.76 -9.83
CA GLU A 134 20.04 -4.84 -10.83
C GLU A 134 18.72 -5.37 -11.39
N HIS A 135 18.64 -6.66 -11.73
CA HIS A 135 17.39 -7.29 -12.18
C HIS A 135 16.29 -7.16 -11.12
N VAL A 136 16.58 -7.50 -9.87
CA VAL A 136 15.60 -7.38 -8.77
C VAL A 136 15.16 -5.94 -8.57
N THR A 137 16.10 -4.99 -8.65
CA THR A 137 15.81 -3.55 -8.50
C THR A 137 14.92 -3.05 -9.63
N GLU A 138 15.20 -3.43 -10.88
CA GLU A 138 14.42 -3.02 -12.05
C GLU A 138 13.02 -3.62 -12.03
N GLN A 139 12.88 -4.91 -11.69
CA GLN A 139 11.56 -5.54 -11.53
C GLN A 139 10.75 -4.87 -10.41
N ALA A 140 11.41 -4.45 -9.33
CA ALA A 140 10.76 -3.76 -8.22
C ALA A 140 10.31 -2.34 -8.62
N ARG A 141 11.16 -1.61 -9.36
CA ARG A 141 10.84 -0.30 -9.93
C ARG A 141 9.64 -0.38 -10.87
N ASP A 142 9.60 -1.40 -11.73
CA ASP A 142 8.47 -1.66 -12.62
C ASP A 142 7.19 -2.03 -11.86
N ALA A 143 7.30 -2.81 -10.79
CA ALA A 143 6.16 -3.15 -9.94
C ALA A 143 5.61 -1.90 -9.21
N ASP A 144 6.49 -1.05 -8.70
CA ASP A 144 6.13 0.22 -8.06
C ASP A 144 5.48 1.18 -9.07
N LEU A 145 6.09 1.35 -10.24
CA LEU A 145 5.52 2.15 -11.33
C LEU A 145 4.16 1.61 -11.78
N ARG A 146 4.00 0.29 -11.95
CA ARG A 146 2.69 -0.33 -12.27
C ARG A 146 1.66 -0.04 -11.20
N ARG A 147 2.04 -0.04 -9.91
CA ARG A 147 1.17 0.34 -8.80
C ARG A 147 0.81 1.82 -8.82
N ALA A 148 1.79 2.71 -9.03
CA ALA A 148 1.56 4.13 -9.16
C ALA A 148 0.65 4.44 -10.35
N LEU A 149 0.85 3.77 -11.49
CA LEU A 149 -0.01 3.86 -12.67
C LEU A 149 -1.38 3.24 -12.44
N GLN A 150 -1.52 2.16 -11.66
CA GLN A 150 -2.82 1.62 -11.26
C GLN A 150 -3.56 2.56 -10.30
N ALA A 151 -2.88 3.17 -9.34
CA ALA A 151 -3.46 4.19 -8.46
C ALA A 151 -3.87 5.44 -9.26
N THR A 152 -3.05 5.81 -10.25
CA THR A 152 -3.31 6.95 -11.14
C THR A 152 -4.39 6.63 -12.18
N THR A 153 -4.48 5.42 -12.72
CA THR A 153 -5.58 5.00 -13.60
C THR A 153 -6.87 4.79 -12.80
N ILE A 154 -6.83 4.28 -11.57
CA ILE A 154 -7.98 4.34 -10.65
C ILE A 154 -8.39 5.81 -10.37
N SER A 155 -7.48 6.77 -10.53
CA SER A 155 -7.80 8.21 -10.43
C SER A 155 -8.19 8.86 -11.77
N ALA A 156 -7.68 8.38 -12.91
CA ALA A 156 -7.82 8.99 -14.25
C ALA A 156 -8.79 8.26 -15.19
N THR A 157 -9.12 6.99 -14.94
CA THR A 157 -10.17 6.22 -15.65
C THR A 157 -11.51 6.26 -14.91
N HIS A 158 -11.66 7.09 -13.88
CA HIS A 158 -12.87 7.12 -13.06
C HIS A 158 -13.93 8.17 -13.44
N ASP A 159 -13.70 9.00 -14.47
CA ASP A 159 -14.65 10.03 -14.91
C ASP A 159 -15.39 9.74 -16.24
N THR A 160 -15.16 8.59 -16.89
CA THR A 160 -15.97 8.19 -18.07
C THR A 160 -17.23 7.41 -17.73
N SER A 161 -17.43 7.05 -16.45
CA SER A 161 -18.68 6.45 -16.02
C SER A 161 -19.75 7.54 -15.92
N PRO A 162 -21.00 7.28 -16.33
CA PRO A 162 -22.06 8.27 -16.22
C PRO A 162 -22.21 8.73 -14.77
N LEU A 163 -22.36 10.04 -14.59
CA LEU A 163 -22.66 10.63 -13.29
C LEU A 163 -23.98 10.03 -12.77
N VAL A 164 -23.96 9.57 -11.53
CA VAL A 164 -25.15 9.07 -10.83
C VAL A 164 -25.40 9.96 -9.62
N ARG A 165 -26.68 10.27 -9.37
CA ARG A 165 -27.13 10.90 -8.13
C ARG A 165 -27.89 9.88 -7.29
N VAL A 166 -27.48 9.69 -6.04
CA VAL A 166 -28.11 8.74 -5.12
C VAL A 166 -28.56 9.46 -3.86
N TRP A 167 -29.78 9.14 -3.43
CA TRP A 167 -30.43 9.72 -2.28
C TRP A 167 -30.60 8.67 -1.19
N PHE A 168 -30.01 8.94 -0.02
CA PHE A 168 -30.11 8.11 1.17
C PHE A 168 -30.96 8.80 2.23
N TYR A 169 -31.83 8.00 2.84
CA TYR A 169 -32.69 8.40 3.93
C TYR A 169 -32.20 7.81 5.25
N PHE A 170 -32.08 8.66 6.26
CA PHE A 170 -31.80 8.28 7.65
C PHE A 170 -33.03 8.56 8.51
N PRO A 171 -33.54 7.60 9.30
CA PRO A 171 -34.56 7.89 10.29
C PRO A 171 -34.12 8.96 11.30
N SER A 172 -32.82 9.00 11.60
CA SER A 172 -32.18 10.04 12.42
C SER A 172 -30.67 10.05 12.17
N ILE A 173 -30.09 11.23 11.98
CA ILE A 173 -28.64 11.46 12.02
C ILE A 173 -28.35 12.75 12.80
N SER A 174 -27.83 12.62 14.01
CA SER A 174 -27.67 13.75 14.94
C SER A 174 -26.31 13.82 15.64
N THR A 175 -25.58 12.71 15.68
CA THR A 175 -24.22 12.68 16.27
C THR A 175 -23.27 13.44 15.36
N ARG A 176 -22.60 14.46 15.89
CA ARG A 176 -21.68 15.33 15.12
C ARG A 176 -20.59 14.56 14.42
N GLU A 177 -19.88 13.70 15.16
CA GLU A 177 -18.84 12.81 14.63
C GLU A 177 -19.30 12.05 13.37
N LYS A 178 -20.51 11.48 13.38
CA LYS A 178 -21.04 10.74 12.23
C LYS A 178 -21.39 11.63 11.04
N ARG A 179 -21.72 12.90 11.28
CA ARG A 179 -21.96 13.88 10.21
C ARG A 179 -20.63 14.33 9.61
N ASP A 180 -19.66 14.61 10.47
CA ASP A 180 -18.31 14.98 10.09
C ASP A 180 -17.69 13.86 9.24
N ASP A 181 -17.85 12.58 9.61
CA ASP A 181 -17.44 11.45 8.78
C ASP A 181 -18.08 11.49 7.38
N ILE A 182 -19.40 11.70 7.30
CA ILE A 182 -20.10 11.73 6.01
C ILE A 182 -19.56 12.85 5.11
N VAL A 183 -19.33 14.03 5.68
CA VAL A 183 -18.92 15.20 4.90
C VAL A 183 -17.44 15.15 4.55
N ASN A 184 -16.58 14.76 5.49
CA ASN A 184 -15.12 14.81 5.33
C ASN A 184 -14.58 13.67 4.47
N TYR A 185 -15.20 12.48 4.50
CA TYR A 185 -14.74 11.35 3.68
C TYR A 185 -15.27 11.39 2.24
N ALA A 186 -16.41 12.03 1.95
CA ALA A 186 -16.95 12.03 0.59
C ALA A 186 -15.98 12.62 -0.47
N PRO A 187 -15.24 13.72 -0.23
CA PRO A 187 -14.24 14.23 -1.17
C PRO A 187 -13.12 13.23 -1.51
N SER A 188 -12.69 12.38 -0.56
CA SER A 188 -11.64 11.38 -0.83
C SER A 188 -12.09 10.27 -1.78
N TYR A 189 -13.41 10.14 -2.01
CA TYR A 189 -14.01 9.25 -3.01
C TYR A 189 -14.40 9.98 -4.30
N GLY A 190 -14.11 11.28 -4.43
CA GLY A 190 -14.52 12.11 -5.57
C GLY A 190 -16.03 12.37 -5.62
N LEU A 191 -16.71 12.34 -4.46
CA LEU A 191 -18.16 12.53 -4.35
C LEU A 191 -18.48 13.96 -3.91
N THR A 192 -19.54 14.53 -4.48
CA THR A 192 -20.10 15.82 -4.06
C THR A 192 -21.55 15.64 -3.64
N GLY A 193 -22.16 16.65 -3.04
CA GLY A 193 -23.55 16.57 -2.59
C GLY A 193 -23.78 17.29 -1.28
N PHE A 194 -24.73 16.80 -0.50
CA PHE A 194 -25.02 17.40 0.79
C PHE A 194 -25.53 16.41 1.82
N LEU A 195 -25.35 16.77 3.09
CA LEU A 195 -26.00 16.16 4.23
C LEU A 195 -26.95 17.16 4.88
N LEU A 196 -28.24 16.80 4.95
CA LEU A 196 -29.21 17.44 5.83
C LEU A 196 -29.37 16.56 7.07
N ALA A 197 -28.88 17.04 8.21
CA ALA A 197 -29.00 16.30 9.46
C ALA A 197 -30.32 16.55 10.18
N GLY A 198 -30.69 15.61 11.06
CA GLY A 198 -31.91 15.70 11.86
C GLY A 198 -32.77 14.45 11.79
N LYS A 199 -34.09 14.67 11.87
CA LYS A 199 -35.14 13.65 11.87
C LYS A 199 -36.26 14.09 10.91
N PRO A 200 -36.29 13.61 9.66
CA PRO A 200 -35.32 12.68 9.05
C PRO A 200 -33.99 13.36 8.70
N GLY A 201 -32.97 12.53 8.46
CA GLY A 201 -31.73 12.95 7.81
C GLY A 201 -31.75 12.54 6.33
N ILE A 202 -31.18 13.38 5.46
CA ILE A 202 -31.15 13.15 4.02
C ILE A 202 -29.72 13.37 3.54
N LEU A 203 -29.20 12.42 2.77
CA LEU A 203 -27.89 12.51 2.13
C LEU A 203 -28.09 12.36 0.62
N CYS A 204 -27.59 13.34 -0.12
CA CYS A 204 -27.49 13.27 -1.56
C CYS A 204 -26.01 13.13 -1.94
N LEU A 205 -25.68 12.16 -2.78
CA LEU A 205 -24.34 11.95 -3.31
C LEU A 205 -24.37 11.97 -4.84
N GLU A 206 -23.44 12.71 -5.43
CA GLU A 206 -23.23 12.83 -6.87
C GLU A 206 -21.82 12.34 -7.22
N GLY A 207 -21.74 11.35 -8.10
CA GLY A 207 -20.46 10.81 -8.54
C GLY A 207 -20.61 9.49 -9.26
N ASN A 208 -19.51 8.76 -9.34
CA ASN A 208 -19.47 7.43 -9.92
C ASN A 208 -20.24 6.44 -9.03
N ALA A 209 -21.11 5.60 -9.62
CA ALA A 209 -21.90 4.61 -8.91
C ALA A 209 -21.05 3.69 -8.00
N GLN A 210 -19.92 3.20 -8.49
CA GLN A 210 -19.02 2.32 -7.74
C GLN A 210 -18.36 3.05 -6.57
N LYS A 211 -18.01 4.33 -6.75
CA LYS A 211 -17.45 5.16 -5.67
C LYS A 211 -18.49 5.43 -4.60
N ILE A 212 -19.75 5.70 -4.98
CA ILE A 212 -20.87 5.86 -4.04
C ILE A 212 -21.07 4.57 -3.21
N ASP A 213 -21.09 3.42 -3.86
CA ASP A 213 -21.31 2.14 -3.18
C ASP A 213 -20.14 1.81 -2.23
N SER A 214 -18.90 2.05 -2.68
CA SER A 214 -17.68 1.85 -1.87
C SER A 214 -17.64 2.78 -0.66
N TYR A 215 -17.99 4.05 -0.86
CA TYR A 215 -18.11 5.06 0.19
C TYR A 215 -19.16 4.66 1.22
N MET A 216 -20.36 4.28 0.79
CA MET A 216 -21.42 3.85 1.71
C MET A 216 -21.08 2.57 2.45
N ASN A 217 -20.31 1.66 1.84
CA ASN A 217 -19.78 0.49 2.52
C ASN A 217 -18.77 0.89 3.62
N PHE A 218 -17.82 1.78 3.31
CA PHE A 218 -16.85 2.31 4.27
C PHE A 218 -17.54 2.98 5.47
N ILE A 219 -18.51 3.87 5.23
CA ILE A 219 -19.26 4.52 6.31
C ILE A 219 -19.94 3.48 7.21
N LYS A 220 -20.60 2.47 6.64
CA LYS A 220 -21.33 1.45 7.43
C LYS A 220 -20.42 0.47 8.17
N THR A 221 -19.26 0.14 7.62
CA THR A 221 -18.42 -0.96 8.12
C THR A 221 -17.23 -0.49 8.92
N GLN A 222 -16.58 0.59 8.52
CA GLN A 222 -15.35 1.10 9.13
C GLN A 222 -15.64 2.31 10.01
N SER A 223 -16.11 3.42 9.43
CA SER A 223 -16.35 4.66 10.21
C SER A 223 -17.41 4.45 11.29
N TRP A 224 -18.49 3.72 10.99
CA TRP A 224 -19.51 3.38 11.98
C TRP A 224 -19.33 1.98 12.56
N GLY A 225 -18.15 1.38 12.49
CA GLY A 225 -17.87 0.00 12.93
C GLY A 225 -18.46 -0.34 14.30
N ASP A 226 -18.34 0.57 15.25
CA ASP A 226 -18.79 0.42 16.64
C ASP A 226 -20.32 0.45 16.86
N ILE A 227 -21.10 0.82 15.82
CA ILE A 227 -22.56 0.81 15.90
C ILE A 227 -23.08 -0.59 15.54
N PRO A 228 -23.97 -1.20 16.34
CA PRO A 228 -24.55 -2.48 15.96
C PRO A 228 -25.38 -2.36 14.66
N PRO A 229 -25.37 -3.35 13.76
CA PRO A 229 -26.02 -3.27 12.46
C PRO A 229 -27.50 -2.84 12.50
N GLN A 230 -28.24 -3.30 13.53
CA GLN A 230 -29.65 -2.95 13.75
C GLN A 230 -29.92 -1.45 13.96
N HIS A 231 -28.89 -0.68 14.35
CA HIS A 231 -28.96 0.77 14.56
C HIS A 231 -28.43 1.58 13.36
N LYS A 232 -27.78 0.94 12.37
CA LYS A 232 -27.29 1.55 11.12
C LYS A 232 -28.39 1.65 10.06
N LYS A 233 -29.53 2.24 10.41
CA LYS A 233 -30.67 2.35 9.50
C LYS A 233 -30.43 3.46 8.48
N VAL A 234 -30.03 3.07 7.29
CA VAL A 234 -29.92 3.94 6.12
C VAL A 234 -30.51 3.21 4.92
N SER A 235 -31.42 3.88 4.23
CA SER A 235 -32.14 3.32 3.08
C SER A 235 -31.85 4.17 1.86
N GLU A 236 -31.38 3.54 0.79
CA GLU A 236 -31.37 4.18 -0.53
C GLU A 236 -32.82 4.34 -0.99
N ARG A 237 -33.21 5.57 -1.37
CA ARG A 237 -34.58 5.91 -1.78
C ARG A 237 -34.71 6.14 -3.26
N LEU A 238 -33.69 6.74 -3.86
CA LEU A 238 -33.69 7.10 -5.27
C LEU A 238 -32.27 7.02 -5.82
N ARG A 239 -32.13 6.43 -7.00
CA ARG A 239 -30.90 6.42 -7.79
C ARG A 239 -31.22 6.91 -9.20
N GLU A 240 -30.64 8.05 -9.56
CA GLU A 240 -30.85 8.72 -10.84
C GLU A 240 -29.65 8.45 -11.75
N MET A 241 -29.92 7.79 -12.88
CA MET A 241 -28.93 7.42 -13.88
C MET A 241 -29.41 7.89 -15.27
N GLY A 242 -28.52 8.47 -16.08
CA GLY A 242 -28.82 8.84 -17.47
C GLY A 242 -28.13 10.13 -17.93
N GLU A 243 -28.26 10.44 -19.23
CA GLU A 243 -27.62 11.61 -19.88
C GLU A 243 -28.10 12.96 -19.32
N ASN A 244 -29.29 13.00 -18.70
CA ASN A 244 -29.83 14.22 -18.07
C ASN A 244 -29.36 14.42 -16.62
N THR A 245 -28.57 13.50 -16.05
CA THR A 245 -28.03 13.66 -14.70
C THR A 245 -26.73 14.47 -14.77
N ALA A 246 -26.85 15.79 -14.62
CA ALA A 246 -25.71 16.70 -14.50
C ALA A 246 -25.35 16.94 -13.01
N ARG A 247 -24.09 17.29 -12.75
CA ARG A 247 -23.61 17.60 -11.39
C ARG A 247 -24.19 18.94 -10.95
N VAL A 248 -24.83 18.96 -9.78
CA VAL A 248 -25.47 20.15 -9.21
C VAL A 248 -24.63 20.73 -8.08
N PHE A 249 -23.97 19.87 -7.30
CA PHE A 249 -23.18 20.28 -6.15
C PHE A 249 -21.69 20.28 -6.50
N ALA A 250 -21.02 21.41 -6.28
CA ALA A 250 -19.60 21.56 -6.53
C ALA A 250 -18.75 20.80 -5.49
N GLU A 251 -19.20 20.76 -4.24
CA GLU A 251 -18.50 20.13 -3.11
C GLU A 251 -19.48 19.31 -2.26
N MET A 252 -18.97 18.63 -1.24
CA MET A 252 -19.79 17.97 -0.22
C MET A 252 -19.97 18.92 0.98
N GLU A 253 -21.20 19.23 1.36
CA GLU A 253 -21.49 20.16 2.46
C GLU A 253 -22.58 19.68 3.44
N GLU A 254 -22.49 20.09 4.71
CA GLU A 254 -23.60 19.97 5.67
C GLU A 254 -24.49 21.22 5.58
N ILE A 255 -25.75 21.07 5.15
CA ILE A 255 -26.70 22.18 4.97
C ILE A 255 -27.63 22.40 6.16
N THR A 256 -27.40 21.70 7.27
CA THR A 256 -28.27 21.74 8.47
C THR A 256 -28.36 23.15 9.08
N ASP A 257 -27.28 23.92 9.00
CA ASP A 257 -27.20 25.27 9.59
C ASP A 257 -27.53 26.39 8.60
N SER A 258 -27.49 26.12 7.29
CA SER A 258 -27.83 27.09 6.24
C SER A 258 -29.33 27.17 5.95
N ILE A 259 -30.13 26.20 6.43
CA ILE A 259 -31.58 26.16 6.26
C ILE A 259 -32.29 26.64 7.51
N ASP A 260 -33.24 27.58 7.34
CA ASP A 260 -34.05 28.12 8.43
C ASP A 260 -34.71 27.01 9.28
N LYS A 261 -34.50 27.08 10.59
CA LYS A 261 -35.02 26.10 11.55
C LYS A 261 -36.38 26.55 12.12
N ARG A 262 -37.33 25.63 12.29
CA ARG A 262 -38.62 25.87 12.99
C ARG A 262 -38.73 25.07 14.29
N GLY A 263 -39.54 25.58 15.23
CA GLY A 263 -39.92 24.92 16.49
C GLY A 263 -39.33 25.57 17.74
N ALA A 264 -39.95 25.36 18.91
CA ALA A 264 -39.60 26.03 20.19
C ALA A 264 -38.15 25.82 20.67
N ARG A 265 -37.41 24.87 20.07
CA ARG A 265 -35.99 24.60 20.34
C ARG A 265 -35.10 24.71 19.09
N GLY A 266 -35.63 25.18 17.95
CA GLY A 266 -34.86 25.35 16.71
C GLY A 266 -34.28 24.07 16.11
N ASN A 267 -34.78 22.88 16.45
CA ASN A 267 -34.17 21.60 16.07
C ASN A 267 -34.90 20.86 14.93
N ARG A 268 -35.84 21.50 14.22
CA ARG A 268 -36.49 20.91 13.04
C ARG A 268 -36.17 21.77 11.82
N GLY A 269 -35.51 21.18 10.83
CA GLY A 269 -35.32 21.84 9.54
C GLY A 269 -36.68 22.16 8.90
N ASN A 270 -36.83 23.36 8.36
CA ASN A 270 -38.02 23.72 7.61
C ASN A 270 -38.01 22.98 6.27
N MET A 271 -38.74 21.88 6.16
CA MET A 271 -38.79 21.07 4.93
C MET A 271 -39.23 21.88 3.70
N GLN A 272 -40.03 22.94 3.87
CA GLN A 272 -40.39 23.85 2.78
C GLN A 272 -39.19 24.68 2.31
N ALA A 273 -38.29 25.06 3.23
CA ALA A 273 -37.07 25.77 2.88
C ALA A 273 -36.06 24.84 2.19
N VAL A 274 -35.98 23.57 2.62
CA VAL A 274 -35.20 22.54 1.92
C VAL A 274 -35.72 22.33 0.50
N GLU A 275 -37.04 22.19 0.36
CA GLU A 275 -37.70 22.00 -0.94
C GLU A 275 -37.44 23.19 -1.86
N ALA A 276 -37.57 24.42 -1.38
CA ALA A 276 -37.26 25.63 -2.15
C ALA A 276 -35.78 25.69 -2.57
N TRP A 277 -34.86 25.36 -1.66
CA TRP A 277 -33.42 25.32 -1.94
C TRP A 277 -33.05 24.27 -3.00
N LEU A 278 -33.77 23.15 -3.04
CA LEU A 278 -33.64 22.12 -4.09
C LEU A 278 -34.34 22.51 -5.39
N ASP A 279 -35.44 23.28 -5.33
CA ASP A 279 -36.15 23.80 -6.50
C ASP A 279 -35.26 24.76 -7.32
N GLU A 280 -34.52 25.64 -6.64
CA GLU A 280 -33.50 26.51 -7.26
C GLU A 280 -32.41 25.73 -8.02
N ARG A 281 -32.23 24.46 -7.68
CA ARG A 281 -31.24 23.54 -8.25
C ARG A 281 -31.86 22.49 -9.18
N GLY A 282 -33.17 22.55 -9.43
CA GLY A 282 -33.89 21.61 -10.30
C GLY A 282 -34.09 20.20 -9.72
N LEU A 283 -33.98 20.03 -8.39
CA LEU A 283 -34.03 18.72 -7.72
C LEU A 283 -35.33 18.48 -6.91
N LYS A 284 -36.34 19.33 -7.08
CA LYS A 284 -37.62 19.24 -6.35
C LYS A 284 -38.36 17.92 -6.55
N ASP A 285 -38.41 17.43 -7.79
CA ASP A 285 -39.09 16.17 -8.12
C ASP A 285 -38.38 14.97 -7.48
N ALA A 286 -37.05 14.98 -7.48
CA ALA A 286 -36.23 13.94 -6.84
C ALA A 286 -36.47 13.94 -5.33
N PHE A 287 -36.45 15.12 -4.69
CA PHE A 287 -36.73 15.27 -3.26
C PHE A 287 -38.11 14.75 -2.86
N THR A 288 -39.12 15.05 -3.66
CA THR A 288 -40.50 14.61 -3.42
C THR A 288 -40.60 13.07 -3.43
N LYS A 289 -39.92 12.40 -4.37
CA LYS A 289 -39.85 10.94 -4.45
C LYS A 289 -39.11 10.31 -3.27
N VAL A 290 -38.13 10.99 -2.70
CA VAL A 290 -37.33 10.49 -1.56
C VAL A 290 -38.13 10.51 -0.25
N LEU A 291 -39.10 11.43 -0.13
CA LEU A 291 -39.92 11.61 1.06
C LEU A 291 -41.25 10.84 1.05
N MET A 292 -41.70 10.38 -0.13
CA MET A 292 -42.84 9.45 -0.27
C MET A 292 -42.46 8.02 0.12
#